data_AF-A0A0Q7QEV3-F1
#
_entry.id   AF-A0A0Q7QEV3-F1
#
_cell.length_a   1.000
_cell.length_b   1.000
_cell.length_c   1.000
_cell.angle_alpha   90.00
_cell.angle_beta   90.00
_cell.angle_gamma   90.00
#
_symmetry.space_group_name_H-M   'P 1'
#
loop_
_entity.id
_entity.type
_entity.pdbx_description
1 polymer ?
#
loop_
_entity_poly.entity_id
_entity_poly.type
_entity_poly.pdbx_seq_one_letter_code
_entity_poly.pdbx_strand_id
1 'polypeptide(L)'
;MNDVLTTTDQGRPVDRLVVLDASLAGLRAVRAARAGGWEGSLTLIGAEDRLPYDRPPLSKTVLSADTVVPGDPAGGGIRVRPATVWLSGSGNALHDDDRGALCNARLEAARDPAAA
;
A
#
# COMPACT_ATOMS: atom_id res chain seq x y z
N MET A 1 5.34 2.77 -26.19
CA MET A 1 5.27 2.14 -24.85
C MET A 1 5.85 3.16 -23.88
N ASN A 2 5.03 3.67 -22.94
CA ASN A 2 5.27 4.73 -21.94
C ASN A 2 5.19 6.21 -22.41
N ASP A 3 3.97 6.78 -22.43
CA ASP A 3 3.74 8.24 -22.56
C ASP A 3 2.93 8.83 -21.37
N VAL A 4 2.53 7.98 -20.41
CA VAL A 4 1.66 8.38 -19.28
C VAL A 4 2.32 9.34 -18.30
N LEU A 5 3.65 9.31 -18.21
CA LEU A 5 4.39 10.17 -17.28
C LEU A 5 4.95 11.43 -17.94
N THR A 6 5.07 11.46 -19.27
CA THR A 6 5.78 12.50 -20.03
C THR A 6 4.88 13.62 -20.52
N THR A 7 3.59 13.38 -20.63
CA THR A 7 2.63 14.36 -21.18
C THR A 7 1.40 14.44 -20.29
N THR A 8 0.99 15.66 -19.91
CA THR A 8 -0.27 15.90 -19.19
C THR A 8 -1.48 15.66 -20.10
N ASP A 9 -2.68 15.51 -19.52
CA ASP A 9 -3.96 15.50 -20.26
C ASP A 9 -4.16 16.71 -21.20
N GLN A 10 -3.41 17.78 -20.96
CA GLN A 10 -3.43 19.02 -21.73
C GLN A 10 -2.31 19.09 -22.79
N GLY A 11 -1.65 17.98 -23.11
CA GLY A 11 -0.57 17.91 -24.12
C GLY A 11 0.75 18.58 -23.73
N ARG A 12 0.89 18.98 -22.45
CA ARG A 12 2.08 19.68 -21.95
C ARG A 12 3.13 18.68 -21.48
N PRO A 13 4.42 18.90 -21.75
CA PRO A 13 5.49 18.10 -21.17
C PRO A 13 5.43 18.14 -19.64
N VAL A 14 5.58 16.98 -19.00
CA VAL A 14 5.69 16.89 -17.54
C VAL A 14 7.18 16.88 -17.21
N ASP A 15 7.62 17.84 -16.41
CA ASP A 15 9.01 17.97 -15.94
C ASP A 15 9.16 17.62 -14.46
N ARG A 16 8.05 17.38 -13.75
CA ARG A 16 8.01 17.08 -12.32
C ARG A 16 7.04 15.94 -11.98
N LEU A 17 7.53 14.97 -11.24
CA LEU A 17 6.77 13.87 -10.66
C LEU A 17 6.75 13.99 -9.14
N VAL A 18 5.57 14.09 -8.54
CA VAL A 18 5.38 14.05 -7.08
C VAL A 18 4.70 12.76 -6.70
N VAL A 19 5.34 11.97 -5.84
CA VAL A 19 4.79 10.72 -5.30
C VAL A 19 4.42 10.97 -3.84
N LEU A 20 3.12 10.84 -3.54
CA LEU A 20 2.60 10.89 -2.18
C LEU A 20 2.50 9.45 -1.68
N ASP A 21 3.33 9.13 -0.67
CA ASP A 21 3.54 7.84 0.00
C ASP A 21 5.01 7.45 -0.07
N ALA A 22 5.74 7.56 1.05
CA ALA A 22 7.14 7.14 1.15
C ALA A 22 7.31 5.71 1.71
N SER A 23 6.24 4.91 1.71
CA SER A 23 6.27 3.48 2.01
C SER A 23 6.99 2.69 0.91
N LEU A 24 6.99 1.35 1.05
CA LEU A 24 7.53 0.43 0.05
C LEU A 24 6.91 0.67 -1.34
N ALA A 25 5.61 0.92 -1.43
CA ALA A 25 4.93 1.08 -2.72
C ALA A 25 5.44 2.32 -3.46
N GLY A 26 5.45 3.48 -2.80
CA GLY A 26 5.95 4.71 -3.43
C GLY A 26 7.46 4.68 -3.71
N LEU A 27 8.27 4.07 -2.85
CA LEU A 27 9.70 3.88 -3.12
C LEU A 27 9.93 3.01 -4.37
N ARG A 28 9.11 1.97 -4.56
CA ARG A 28 9.15 1.13 -5.77
C ARG A 28 8.70 1.89 -7.01
N ALA A 29 7.66 2.71 -6.90
CA ALA A 29 7.19 3.56 -7.99
C ALA A 29 8.27 4.56 -8.45
N VAL A 30 8.93 5.25 -7.50
CA VAL A 30 10.03 6.18 -7.79
C VAL A 30 11.20 5.48 -8.49
N ARG A 31 11.60 4.30 -7.99
CA ARG A 31 12.67 3.49 -8.61
C ARG A 31 12.30 3.05 -10.02
N ALA A 32 11.06 2.59 -10.22
CA ALA A 32 10.57 2.19 -11.53
C ALA A 32 10.52 3.37 -12.52
N ALA A 33 10.10 4.55 -12.08
CA ALA A 33 10.12 5.76 -12.91
C ALA A 33 11.54 6.10 -13.39
N ARG A 34 12.52 6.10 -12.47
CA ARG A 34 13.93 6.33 -12.84
C ARG A 34 14.49 5.25 -13.77
N ALA A 35 14.25 3.98 -13.47
CA ALA A 35 14.66 2.88 -14.34
C ALA A 35 13.98 2.93 -15.72
N GLY A 36 12.76 3.48 -15.78
CA GLY A 36 12.00 3.71 -17.00
C GLY A 36 12.40 4.96 -17.78
N GLY A 37 13.48 5.65 -17.40
CA GLY A 37 14.01 6.80 -18.13
C GLY A 37 13.36 8.14 -17.77
N TRP A 38 12.66 8.24 -16.64
CA TRP A 38 12.22 9.54 -16.14
C TRP A 38 13.43 10.39 -15.73
N GLU A 39 13.69 11.48 -16.42
CA GLU A 39 14.80 12.41 -16.15
C GLU A 39 14.35 13.69 -15.41
N GLY A 40 13.04 13.95 -15.38
CA GLY A 40 12.47 15.12 -14.72
C GLY A 40 12.69 15.17 -13.20
N SER A 41 12.32 16.30 -12.60
CA SER A 41 12.30 16.47 -11.15
C SER A 41 11.41 15.39 -10.50
N LEU A 42 11.85 14.86 -9.37
CA LEU A 42 11.10 13.84 -8.62
C LEU A 42 11.11 14.21 -7.14
N THR A 43 9.92 14.26 -6.55
CA THR A 43 9.71 14.51 -5.12
C THR A 43 8.91 13.35 -4.53
N LEU A 44 9.45 12.73 -3.49
CA LEU A 44 8.75 11.71 -2.70
C LEU A 44 8.34 12.32 -1.36
N ILE A 45 7.06 12.27 -1.03
CA ILE A 45 6.51 12.82 0.20
C ILE A 45 6.00 11.66 1.06
N GLY A 46 6.49 11.58 2.29
CA GLY A 46 6.05 10.62 3.30
C GLY A 46 5.57 11.34 4.56
N ALA A 47 4.72 10.67 5.33
CA ALA A 47 4.28 11.14 6.64
C ALA A 47 5.27 10.78 7.77
N GLU A 48 6.30 9.98 7.48
CA GLU A 48 7.33 9.62 8.45
C GLU A 48 8.41 10.70 8.49
N ASP A 49 8.83 11.10 9.70
CA ASP A 49 9.91 12.07 9.91
C ASP A 49 11.31 11.52 9.56
N ARG A 50 11.38 10.29 9.05
CA ARG A 50 12.61 9.57 8.72
C ARG A 50 12.64 9.22 7.26
N LEU A 51 13.87 9.15 6.72
CA LEU A 51 14.07 8.67 5.36
C LEU A 51 13.52 7.24 5.21
N PRO A 52 12.97 6.89 4.04
CA PRO A 52 12.56 5.52 3.75
C PRO A 52 13.74 4.57 3.96
N TYR A 53 13.55 3.57 4.83
CA TYR A 53 14.55 2.56 5.14
C TYR A 53 13.91 1.18 5.03
N ASP A 54 14.70 0.18 4.65
CA ASP A 54 14.28 -1.21 4.79
C ASP A 54 14.24 -1.50 6.30
N ARG A 55 13.03 -1.62 6.83
CA ARG A 55 12.87 -2.07 8.22
C ARG A 55 13.49 -3.46 8.32
N PRO A 56 14.28 -3.77 9.36
CA PRO A 56 14.85 -5.09 9.53
C PRO A 56 13.76 -6.14 9.34
N PRO A 57 14.01 -7.21 8.58
CA PRO A 57 13.01 -8.24 8.37
C PRO A 57 12.55 -8.71 9.74
N LEU A 58 11.28 -8.46 10.06
CA LEU A 58 10.67 -8.94 11.27
C LEU A 58 10.85 -10.46 11.25
N SER A 59 11.56 -11.03 12.22
CA SER A 59 11.62 -12.49 12.32
C SER A 59 10.17 -12.96 12.47
N LYS A 60 9.77 -13.97 11.69
CA LYS A 60 8.41 -14.54 11.80
C LYS A 60 8.09 -14.98 13.23
N THR A 61 9.13 -15.23 14.04
CA THR A 61 9.05 -15.47 15.48
C THR A 61 8.29 -14.36 16.22
N VAL A 62 8.45 -13.08 15.85
CA VAL A 62 7.71 -11.96 16.50
C VAL A 62 6.27 -11.82 15.97
N LEU A 63 5.93 -12.47 14.87
CA LEU A 63 4.56 -12.55 14.32
C LEU A 63 3.81 -13.80 14.80
N SER A 64 4.45 -14.70 15.56
CA SER A 64 3.75 -15.82 16.19
C SER A 64 2.87 -15.30 17.31
N ALA A 65 1.62 -15.75 17.38
CA ALA A 65 0.65 -15.34 18.38
C ALA A 65 1.12 -15.58 19.83
N ASP A 66 2.09 -16.48 20.01
CA ASP A 66 2.64 -16.87 21.31
C ASP A 66 3.81 -15.99 21.78
N THR A 67 4.26 -15.03 20.97
CA THR A 67 5.42 -14.20 21.31
C THR A 67 5.00 -12.95 22.08
N VAL A 68 5.29 -12.95 23.38
CA VAL A 68 5.18 -11.75 24.21
C VAL A 68 6.35 -10.82 23.87
N VAL A 69 6.04 -9.68 23.24
CA VAL A 69 7.01 -8.61 23.01
C VAL A 69 7.10 -7.75 24.27
N PRO A 70 8.28 -7.59 24.90
CA PRO A 70 8.43 -6.72 26.06
C PRO A 70 8.01 -5.28 25.70
N GLY A 71 6.97 -4.77 26.36
CA GLY A 71 6.43 -3.43 26.12
C GLY A 71 5.19 -3.36 25.20
N ASP A 72 4.64 -4.49 24.75
CA ASP A 72 3.30 -4.55 24.13
C ASP A 72 2.24 -4.79 25.22
N PRO A 73 1.49 -3.77 25.67
CA PRO A 73 0.47 -3.93 26.72
C PRO A 73 -0.75 -4.73 26.27
N ALA A 74 -0.86 -5.11 24.98
CA ALA A 74 -2.04 -5.76 24.42
C ALA A 74 -1.85 -7.23 24.03
N GLY A 75 -0.62 -7.75 24.00
CA GLY A 75 -0.34 -9.15 23.63
C GLY A 75 -0.85 -9.54 22.22
N GLY A 76 -1.00 -8.56 21.32
CA GLY A 76 -1.77 -8.71 20.09
C GLY A 76 -0.94 -8.97 18.83
N GLY A 77 0.39 -8.81 18.91
CA GLY A 77 1.27 -8.88 17.75
C GLY A 77 1.04 -7.74 16.75
N ILE A 78 1.99 -7.54 15.83
CA ILE A 78 1.85 -6.56 14.75
C ILE A 78 0.85 -7.09 13.72
N ARG A 79 -0.31 -6.45 13.61
CA ARG A 79 -1.36 -6.78 12.64
C ARG A 79 -1.41 -5.70 11.55
N VAL A 80 -1.41 -6.12 10.29
CA VAL A 80 -1.70 -5.24 9.15
C VAL A 80 -3.15 -5.48 8.75
N ARG A 81 -3.94 -4.42 8.62
CA ARG A 81 -5.30 -4.48 8.08
C ARG A 81 -5.37 -3.68 6.78
N PRO A 82 -5.94 -4.25 5.71
CA PRO A 82 -6.27 -3.50 4.51
C PRO A 82 -7.14 -2.27 4.84
N ALA A 83 -6.92 -1.16 4.13
CA ALA A 83 -7.69 0.07 4.30
C ALA A 83 -9.08 -0.03 3.65
N THR A 84 -9.90 -0.98 4.10
CA THR A 84 -11.20 -1.35 3.51
C THR A 84 -12.39 -0.80 4.30
N VAL A 85 -12.14 0.06 5.30
CA VAL A 85 -13.22 0.65 6.13
C VAL A 85 -14.28 1.37 5.29
N TRP A 86 -13.88 2.01 4.19
CA TRP A 86 -14.77 2.71 3.26
C TRP A 86 -15.67 1.77 2.43
N LEU A 87 -15.40 0.46 2.42
CA LEU A 87 -16.26 -0.56 1.79
C LEU A 87 -17.40 -1.02 2.71
N SER A 88 -17.44 -0.57 3.96
CA SER A 88 -18.53 -0.91 4.88
C SER A 88 -19.87 -0.47 4.31
N GLY A 89 -20.84 -1.38 4.25
CA GLY A 89 -22.17 -1.11 3.68
C GLY A 89 -22.23 -1.11 2.13
N SER A 90 -21.11 -1.35 1.44
CA SER A 90 -21.09 -1.46 -0.04
C SER A 90 -21.67 -2.78 -0.57
N GLY A 91 -21.91 -3.75 0.32
CA GLY A 91 -22.28 -5.13 0.00
C GLY A 91 -21.14 -5.98 -0.58
N ASN A 92 -19.89 -5.48 -0.55
CA ASN A 92 -18.71 -6.30 -0.85
C ASN A 92 -18.35 -7.18 0.35
N ALA A 93 -18.04 -8.44 0.09
CA ALA A 93 -17.61 -9.39 1.11
C ALA A 93 -16.19 -9.07 1.57
N LEU A 94 -15.99 -9.02 2.90
CA LEU A 94 -14.70 -8.76 3.52
C LEU A 94 -14.31 -9.98 4.37
N HIS A 95 -13.02 -10.33 4.38
CA HIS A 95 -12.47 -11.39 5.22
C HIS A 95 -12.65 -11.04 6.71
N ASP A 96 -13.05 -12.00 7.54
CA ASP A 96 -13.46 -11.72 8.92
C ASP A 96 -12.30 -11.20 9.80
N ASP A 97 -11.10 -11.75 9.61
CA ASP A 97 -9.95 -11.43 10.46
C ASP A 97 -9.27 -10.09 10.09
N ASP A 98 -8.79 -9.94 8.86
CA ASP A 98 -8.05 -8.76 8.44
C ASP A 98 -8.93 -7.68 7.80
N ARG A 99 -10.17 -7.99 7.41
CA ARG A 99 -11.11 -7.13 6.67
C ARG A 99 -10.73 -6.89 5.21
N GLY A 100 -9.86 -7.70 4.62
CA GLY A 100 -9.52 -7.63 3.20
C GLY A 100 -10.71 -7.91 2.28
N ALA A 101 -10.81 -7.22 1.14
CA ALA A 101 -11.84 -7.49 0.16
C ALA A 101 -11.62 -8.89 -0.46
N LEU A 102 -12.63 -9.76 -0.34
CA LEU A 102 -12.59 -11.08 -0.94
C LEU A 102 -12.77 -10.96 -2.46
N CYS A 103 -11.94 -11.66 -3.23
CA CYS A 103 -12.02 -11.67 -4.68
C CYS A 103 -11.69 -13.04 -5.26
N ASN A 104 -12.14 -13.29 -6.49
CA ASN A 104 -11.79 -14.49 -7.23
C ASN A 104 -10.42 -14.34 -7.92
N ALA A 105 -9.97 -15.38 -8.63
CA ALA A 105 -8.68 -15.38 -9.33
C ALA A 105 -8.57 -14.33 -10.46
N ARG A 106 -9.68 -13.68 -10.84
CA ARG A 106 -9.73 -12.57 -11.81
C ARG A 106 -9.81 -11.20 -11.14
N LEU A 107 -9.68 -11.13 -9.82
CA LEU A 107 -9.80 -9.91 -9.00
C LEU A 107 -11.21 -9.30 -8.97
N GLU A 108 -12.24 -10.07 -9.32
CA GLU A 108 -13.62 -9.61 -9.18
C GLU A 108 -14.04 -9.70 -7.70
N ALA A 109 -14.56 -8.60 -7.16
CA ALA A 109 -14.98 -8.52 -5.75
C ALA A 109 -16.17 -9.45 -5.48
N ALA A 110 -16.04 -10.28 -4.45
CA ALA A 110 -17.15 -11.09 -3.96
C ALA A 110 -18.19 -10.20 -3.26
N ARG A 111 -19.46 -10.60 -3.36
CA ARG A 111 -20.58 -9.90 -2.71
C ARG A 111 -20.95 -10.61 -1.42
N ASP A 112 -21.30 -9.84 -0.41
CA ASP A 112 -21.79 -10.38 0.85
C ASP A 112 -23.20 -10.93 0.64
N PRO A 113 -23.43 -12.24 0.79
CA PRO A 113 -24.75 -12.83 0.62
C PRO A 113 -25.75 -12.36 1.68
N ALA A 114 -25.29 -11.85 2.82
CA ALA A 114 -26.13 -11.30 3.88
C ALA A 114 -26.48 -9.81 3.67
N ALA A 115 -25.90 -9.15 2.65
CA ALA A 115 -26.15 -7.74 2.34
C ALA A 115 -27.27 -7.52 1.30
N ALA A 116 -28.09 -8.55 1.04
CA ALA A 116 -29.23 -8.53 0.11
C ALA A 116 -30.56 -8.30 0.85
#